data_AF-A0A6P2D517-F1
#
_entry.id   AF-A0A6P2D517-F1
#
_cell.length_a   1.000
_cell.length_b   1.000
_cell.length_c   1.000
_cell.angle_alpha   90.00
_cell.angle_beta   90.00
_cell.angle_gamma   90.00
#
_symmetry.space_group_name_H-M   'P 1'
#
loop_
_entity.id
_entity.type
_entity.pdbx_description
1 polymer ?
#
loop_
_entity_poly.entity_id
_entity_poly.type
_entity_poly.pdbx_seq_one_letter_code
_entity_poly.pdbx_strand_id
1 'polypeptide(L)' 'MDEGRAGAGSPVVRATRVRVSEEAVRIGAPAPEGAPGEPTVRVIREGDVIQAIEVVCSCGERIRIRCEY' A
#
# COMPACT_ATOMS: atom_id res chain seq x y z
N MET A 1 -0.98 -21.26 30.86
CA MET A 1 -1.00 -22.51 30.10
C MET A 1 -1.47 -22.16 28.70
N ASP A 2 -0.67 -22.56 27.72
CA ASP A 2 -0.73 -22.24 26.30
C ASP A 2 -1.61 -23.27 25.58
N GLU A 3 -2.61 -22.81 24.81
CA GLU A 3 -3.25 -23.64 23.78
C GLU A 3 -3.17 -22.86 22.45
N GLY A 4 -2.09 -23.15 21.73
CA GLY A 4 -1.81 -22.67 20.38
C GLY A 4 -2.99 -22.91 19.44
N ARG A 5 -3.49 -21.82 18.86
CA ARG A 5 -4.49 -21.86 17.79
C ARG A 5 -3.82 -22.39 16.52
N ALA A 6 -4.11 -23.64 16.17
CA ALA A 6 -3.71 -24.24 14.90
C ALA A 6 -4.12 -23.32 13.73
N GLY A 7 -3.15 -22.93 12.91
CA GLY A 7 -3.39 -22.10 11.74
C GLY A 7 -4.33 -22.80 10.77
N ALA A 8 -5.49 -22.19 10.52
CA ALA A 8 -6.37 -22.62 9.44
C ALA A 8 -5.59 -22.45 8.13
N GLY A 9 -5.16 -23.57 7.54
CA GLY A 9 -4.50 -23.56 6.23
C GLY A 9 -5.38 -22.86 5.19
N SER A 10 -4.77 -22.13 4.28
CA SER A 10 -5.50 -21.45 3.21
C SER A 10 -6.32 -22.47 2.40
N PRO A 11 -7.59 -22.17 2.06
CA PRO A 11 -8.40 -23.08 1.27
C PRO A 11 -7.80 -23.25 -0.13
N VAL A 12 -7.72 -24.50 -0.60
CA VAL A 12 -7.22 -24.83 -1.95
C VAL A 12 -8.39 -24.97 -2.92
N VAL A 13 -8.37 -24.23 -4.03
CA VAL A 13 -9.36 -24.32 -5.10
C VAL A 13 -8.76 -25.07 -6.30
N ARG A 14 -9.48 -26.07 -6.83
CA ARG A 14 -9.05 -26.82 -8.03
C ARG A 14 -8.99 -25.91 -9.26
N ALA A 15 -7.92 -26.02 -10.06
CA ALA A 15 -7.71 -25.22 -11.26
C ALA A 15 -8.88 -25.28 -12.26
N THR A 16 -9.58 -26.41 -12.37
CA THR A 16 -10.75 -26.56 -13.24
C THR A 16 -11.91 -25.63 -12.86
N ARG A 17 -11.94 -25.15 -11.60
CA ARG A 17 -12.91 -24.19 -11.06
C ARG A 17 -12.41 -22.75 -11.10
N VAL A 18 -11.24 -22.48 -11.68
CA VAL A 18 -10.69 -21.12 -11.85
C VAL A 18 -10.87 -20.69 -13.31
N ARG A 19 -11.21 -19.42 -13.50
CA ARG A 19 -11.24 -18.74 -14.81
C ARG A 19 -10.55 -17.40 -14.64
N VAL A 20 -9.71 -17.04 -15.61
CA VAL A 20 -9.11 -15.71 -15.70
C VAL A 20 -10.05 -14.86 -16.54
N SER A 21 -10.43 -13.70 -16.03
CA SER A 21 -11.19 -12.68 -16.76
C SER A 21 -10.25 -11.50 -17.06
N GLU A 22 -10.42 -10.88 -18.23
CA GLU A 22 -9.75 -9.60 -18.55
C GLU A 22 -10.45 -8.40 -17.88
N GLU A 23 -11.64 -8.63 -17.32
CA GLU A 23 -12.40 -7.62 -16.58
C GLU A 23 -11.80 -7.40 -15.19
N ALA A 24 -11.43 -6.15 -14.89
CA ALA A 24 -10.92 -5.77 -13.59
C ALA A 24 -12.06 -5.75 -12.56
N VAL A 25 -11.94 -6.56 -11.51
CA VAL A 25 -12.87 -6.55 -10.37
C VAL A 25 -12.26 -5.77 -9.21
N ARG A 26 -13.00 -4.77 -8.71
CA ARG A 26 -12.60 -4.01 -7.53
C ARG A 26 -12.70 -4.90 -6.29
N ILE A 27 -11.62 -4.98 -5.52
CA ILE A 27 -11.59 -5.63 -4.21
C ILE A 27 -11.66 -4.56 -3.13
N GLY A 28 -12.62 -4.66 -2.22
CA GLY A 28 -12.84 -3.70 -1.13
C GLY A 28 -13.93 -2.66 -1.43
N ALA A 29 -14.24 -1.85 -0.42
CA ALA A 29 -15.22 -0.77 -0.53
C ALA A 29 -14.70 0.33 -1.49
N PRO A 30 -15.59 1.00 -2.26
CA PRO A 30 -15.20 2.18 -3.00
C PRO A 30 -14.67 3.25 -2.03
N ALA A 31 -13.60 3.94 -2.41
CA ALA A 31 -13.24 5.17 -1.73
C ALA A 31 -14.44 6.14 -1.82
N PRO A 32 -14.79 6.85 -0.72
CA PRO A 32 -15.87 7.82 -0.76
C PRO A 32 -15.61 8.87 -1.85
N GLU A 33 -16.66 9.33 -2.53
CA GLU A 33 -16.53 10.43 -3.49
C GLU A 33 -15.95 11.67 -2.81
N GLY A 34 -14.91 12.24 -3.39
CA GLY A 34 -14.17 13.35 -2.78
C GLY A 34 -13.14 12.94 -1.71
N ALA A 35 -12.86 11.64 -1.55
CA ALA A 35 -11.71 11.21 -0.75
C ALA A 35 -10.43 11.89 -1.27
N PRO A 36 -9.64 12.51 -0.38
CA PRO A 36 -8.32 12.97 -0.76
C PRO A 36 -7.53 11.78 -1.33
N GLY A 37 -6.86 11.98 -2.48
CA GLY A 37 -5.98 10.97 -3.05
C GLY A 37 -4.91 10.51 -2.04
N GLU A 38 -4.26 9.38 -2.31
CA GLU A 38 -3.16 8.94 -1.45
C GLU A 38 -2.00 9.95 -1.52
N PRO A 39 -1.34 10.26 -0.39
CA PRO A 39 -0.17 11.14 -0.40
C PRO A 39 0.97 10.49 -1.19
N THR A 40 1.65 11.27 -2.01
CA THR A 40 2.83 10.80 -2.75
C THR A 40 4.08 10.99 -1.89
N VAL A 41 4.85 9.92 -1.71
CA VAL A 41 6.12 9.96 -0.95
C VAL A 41 7.30 9.76 -1.89
N ARG A 42 8.30 10.64 -1.79
CA ARG A 42 9.54 10.59 -2.59
C ARG A 42 10.76 10.74 -1.69
N VAL A 43 11.81 9.98 -1.99
CA VAL A 43 13.10 10.08 -1.30
C VAL A 43 14.04 10.92 -2.15
N ILE A 44 14.67 11.92 -1.55
CA ILE A 44 15.70 12.76 -2.18
C ILE A 44 17.06 12.25 -1.71
N ARG A 45 17.85 11.78 -2.67
CA ARG A 45 19.17 11.19 -2.43
C ARG A 45 20.27 12.06 -3.02
N GLU A 46 21.41 12.06 -2.37
CA GLU A 46 22.68 12.57 -2.89
C GLU A 46 23.71 11.45 -2.76
N GLY A 47 24.04 10.82 -3.89
CA GLY A 47 24.73 9.53 -3.89
C GLY A 47 23.94 8.49 -3.11
N ASP A 48 24.59 7.85 -2.14
CA ASP A 48 23.99 6.82 -1.29
C ASP A 48 23.32 7.38 -0.02
N VAL A 49 23.40 8.69 0.22
CA VAL A 49 22.85 9.34 1.41
C VAL A 49 21.43 9.83 1.14
N ILE A 50 20.50 9.51 2.04
CA ILE A 50 19.15 10.08 2.03
C ILE A 50 19.23 11.47 2.65
N GLN A 51 19.05 12.51 1.83
CA GLN A 51 19.09 13.89 2.30
C GLN A 51 17.73 14.35 2.83
N ALA A 52 16.65 13.90 2.21
CA ALA A 52 15.30 14.27 2.63
C ALA A 52 14.22 13.29 2.15
N ILE A 53 13.08 13.34 2.84
CA ILE A 53 11.81 12.73 2.40
C ILE A 53 10.84 13.85 2.07
N GLU A 54 10.30 13.85 0.84
CA GLU A 54 9.24 14.75 0.40
C GLU A 54 7.91 13.99 0.41
N VAL A 55 6.94 14.50 1.16
CA VAL A 55 5.55 14.03 1.19
C VAL A 55 4.68 15.09 0.55
N VAL A 56 3.99 14.75 -0.54
CA VAL A 56 3.01 15.61 -1.19
C VAL A 56 1.62 15.10 -0.81
N CYS A 57 0.91 15.87 0.01
CA CYS A 57 -0.47 15.58 0.35
C CYS A 57 -1.36 15.76 -0.88
N SER A 58 -2.49 15.08 -0.92
CA SER A 58 -3.51 15.24 -1.95
C SER A 58 -4.08 16.65 -2.07
N CYS A 59 -3.97 17.47 -1.01
CA CYS A 59 -4.34 18.89 -1.04
C CYS A 59 -3.27 19.79 -1.69
N GLY A 60 -2.13 19.22 -2.11
CA GLY A 60 -1.00 19.95 -2.70
C GLY A 60 0.03 20.45 -1.70
N GLU A 61 -0.22 20.31 -0.39
CA GLU A 61 0.76 20.64 0.64
C GLU A 61 2.00 19.74 0.54
N ARG A 62 3.18 20.34 0.72
CA ARG A 62 4.47 19.65 0.60
C ARG A 62 5.19 19.69 1.94
N ILE A 63 5.43 18.52 2.51
CA ILE A 63 6.19 18.35 3.75
C ILE A 63 7.56 17.81 3.37
N ARG A 64 8.63 18.51 3.80
CA ARG A 64 10.01 18.08 3.56
C ARG A 64 10.71 17.81 4.88
N ILE A 65 11.05 16.54 5.11
CA ILE A 65 11.76 16.09 6.30
C ILE A 65 13.23 15.98 5.92
N ARG A 66 14.10 16.80 6.52
CA ARG A 66 15.56 16.72 6.32
C ARG A 66 16.13 15.66 7.25
N CYS A 67 17.10 14.90 6.76
CA CYS A 67 17.82 13.91 7.55
C CYS A 67 19.15 14.53 8.02
N GLU A 68 19.32 14.68 9.33
CA GLU A 68 20.57 15.08 9.96
C GLU A 68 21.17 13.84 10.66
N TYR A 69 22.50 13.68 10.57
CA TYR A 69 23.23 12.49 11.02
C TYR A 69 24.24 12.85 12.12
#